data_AF-A0A9D1Y7X1-F1
#
_entry.id   AF-A0A9D1Y7X1-F1
#
_cell.length_a   1.000
_cell.length_b   1.000
_cell.length_c   1.000
_cell.angle_alpha   90.00
_cell.angle_beta   90.00
_cell.angle_gamma   90.00
#
_symmetry.space_group_name_H-M   'P 1'
#
loop_
_entity.id
_entity.type
_entity.pdbx_description
1 polymer ?
#
loop_
_entity_poly.entity_id
_entity_poly.type
_entity_poly.pdbx_seq_one_letter_code
_entity_poly.pdbx_strand_id
1 'polypeptide(L)'
;LSQAVREVAEHTGSVWTPVVAIRREDAERLGYNDAKSWRELVCACAPEIARGYKIPLEHLRWYAAFHRKEDSVHIHMVVFSSDPKEGYLTKQGIRQVKSAFGRRIFQQDLIHVYEQKTEYRDTLGRDAERAMAELIAQMEAGQMQNKNLERLVLELAERLHNTNGKKVYGYLPPATKALVDAIVDELAKDERVAAAYGLWNQMREEVCRTYSEQVPERLPLSRQKEFKSVRNMVIREVLELGQDETPGRDMVEHISAAQDTSSPPFCTQPETHSQQPKASPHRQAPRHRAASHVDAARCVLQLFRNMGRIFQEQSTADTIQAGLHIDKKRRRMLREKRMALGHKADDHEDLRMN
;
A
#
# COMPACT_ATOMS: atom_id res chain seq x y z
N LEU A 1 -27.16 18.25 -41.98
CA LEU A 1 -27.48 16.80 -41.96
C LEU A 1 -27.20 16.12 -43.31
N SER A 2 -27.68 16.66 -44.43
CA SER A 2 -27.59 16.01 -45.75
C SER A 2 -26.17 15.66 -46.21
N GLN A 3 -25.18 16.50 -45.90
CA GLN A 3 -23.76 16.22 -46.19
C GLN A 3 -23.21 15.05 -45.35
N ALA A 4 -23.52 15.01 -44.05
CA ALA A 4 -23.10 13.94 -43.14
C ALA A 4 -23.72 12.58 -43.50
N VAL A 5 -25.01 12.58 -43.87
CA VAL A 5 -25.72 11.37 -44.32
C VAL A 5 -25.11 10.84 -45.61
N ARG A 6 -24.79 11.72 -46.58
CA ARG A 6 -24.14 11.33 -47.82
C ARG A 6 -22.73 10.78 -47.59
N GLU A 7 -21.91 11.47 -46.79
CA GLU A 7 -20.54 11.05 -46.47
C GLU A 7 -20.50 9.66 -45.81
N VAL A 8 -21.42 9.39 -44.88
CA VAL A 8 -21.53 8.07 -44.23
C VAL A 8 -22.05 7.01 -45.20
N ALA A 9 -23.03 7.35 -46.05
CA ALA A 9 -23.61 6.40 -47.02
C ALA A 9 -22.63 6.00 -48.13
N GLU A 10 -21.71 6.90 -48.51
CA GLU A 10 -20.68 6.66 -49.51
C GLU A 10 -19.39 6.06 -48.91
N HIS A 11 -19.29 5.95 -47.58
CA HIS A 11 -18.11 5.44 -46.91
C HIS A 11 -17.97 3.91 -47.07
N THR A 12 -16.82 3.47 -47.56
CA THR A 12 -16.53 2.05 -47.84
C THR A 12 -15.82 1.32 -46.68
N GLY A 13 -15.39 2.06 -45.65
CA GLY A 13 -14.73 1.53 -44.46
C GLY A 13 -15.69 1.18 -43.33
N SER A 14 -15.13 0.88 -42.16
CA SER A 14 -15.93 0.57 -40.98
C SER A 14 -16.58 1.83 -40.39
N VAL A 15 -17.89 1.76 -40.16
CA VAL A 15 -18.66 2.81 -39.48
C VAL A 15 -19.22 2.25 -38.17
N TRP A 16 -18.97 2.94 -37.07
CA TRP A 16 -19.49 2.57 -35.75
C TRP A 16 -20.56 3.55 -35.27
N THR A 17 -21.63 3.02 -34.69
CA THR A 17 -22.78 3.81 -34.24
C THR A 17 -23.03 3.72 -32.73
N PRO A 18 -22.08 4.19 -31.88
CA PRO A 18 -22.24 4.05 -30.44
C PRO A 18 -23.32 4.99 -29.90
N VAL A 19 -24.01 4.52 -28.86
CA VAL A 19 -24.96 5.33 -28.08
C VAL A 19 -24.33 5.62 -26.72
N VAL A 20 -24.32 6.89 -26.34
CA VAL A 20 -23.89 7.34 -25.02
C VAL A 20 -25.09 7.96 -24.33
N ALA A 21 -25.43 7.46 -23.14
CA ALA A 21 -26.61 7.85 -22.40
C ALA A 21 -26.27 8.18 -20.95
N ILE A 22 -26.94 9.19 -20.41
CA ILE A 22 -26.92 9.61 -19.01
C ILE A 22 -28.36 9.59 -18.51
N ARG A 23 -28.58 9.18 -17.25
CA ARG A 23 -29.90 9.24 -16.61
C ARG A 23 -30.37 10.69 -16.53
N ARG A 24 -31.69 10.93 -16.56
CA ARG A 24 -32.26 12.28 -16.55
C ARG A 24 -31.75 13.11 -15.37
N GLU A 25 -31.81 12.53 -14.18
CA GLU A 25 -31.36 13.16 -12.92
C GLU A 25 -29.89 13.59 -12.99
N ASP A 26 -29.01 12.71 -13.46
CA ASP A 26 -27.58 12.99 -13.59
C ASP A 26 -27.29 14.04 -14.69
N ALA A 27 -28.00 13.98 -15.81
CA ALA A 27 -27.85 14.94 -16.89
C ALA A 27 -28.27 16.35 -16.46
N GLU A 28 -29.29 16.46 -15.60
CA GLU A 28 -29.70 17.73 -15.00
C GLU A 28 -28.68 18.27 -14.02
N ARG A 29 -28.27 17.42 -13.07
CA ARG A 29 -27.31 17.77 -12.03
C ARG A 29 -25.94 18.17 -12.59
N LEU A 30 -25.49 17.51 -13.64
CA LEU A 30 -24.15 17.67 -14.21
C LEU A 30 -24.11 18.61 -15.43
N GLY A 31 -25.24 19.19 -15.84
CA GLY A 31 -25.29 20.17 -16.92
C GLY A 31 -25.28 19.59 -18.34
N TYR A 32 -25.50 18.29 -18.51
CA TYR A 32 -25.58 17.61 -19.82
C TYR A 32 -27.00 17.59 -20.40
N ASN A 33 -27.69 18.71 -20.32
CA ASN A 33 -29.10 18.83 -20.71
C ASN A 33 -29.34 19.30 -22.15
N ASP A 34 -28.30 19.67 -22.89
CA ASP A 34 -28.46 20.27 -24.20
C ASP A 34 -27.39 19.81 -25.19
N ALA A 35 -27.65 20.01 -26.47
CA ALA A 35 -26.76 19.55 -27.53
C ALA A 35 -25.38 20.21 -27.47
N LYS A 36 -25.26 21.43 -26.92
CA LYS A 36 -23.99 22.16 -26.84
C LYS A 36 -23.08 21.50 -25.80
N SER A 37 -23.56 21.21 -24.60
CA SER A 37 -22.75 20.53 -23.57
C SER A 37 -22.34 19.11 -23.99
N TRP A 38 -23.19 18.39 -24.72
CA TRP A 38 -22.82 17.09 -25.30
C TRP A 38 -21.78 17.21 -26.42
N ARG A 39 -21.88 18.24 -27.27
CA ARG A 39 -20.85 18.51 -28.29
C ARG A 39 -19.50 18.79 -27.64
N GLU A 40 -19.48 19.64 -26.62
CA GLU A 40 -18.26 19.96 -25.87
C GLU A 40 -17.66 18.72 -25.20
N LEU A 41 -18.48 17.87 -24.60
CA LEU A 41 -18.06 16.58 -24.03
C LEU A 41 -17.41 15.67 -25.07
N VAL A 42 -18.04 15.48 -26.23
CA VAL A 42 -17.49 14.64 -27.30
C VAL A 42 -16.19 15.22 -27.85
N CYS A 43 -16.13 16.53 -28.10
CA CYS A 43 -14.90 17.20 -28.53
C CYS A 43 -13.76 16.97 -27.52
N ALA A 44 -14.05 17.09 -26.23
CA ALA A 44 -13.07 16.88 -25.19
C ALA A 44 -12.61 15.41 -25.11
N CYS A 45 -13.46 14.44 -25.45
CA CYS A 45 -13.13 13.02 -25.54
C CYS A 45 -12.52 12.59 -26.89
N ALA A 46 -12.41 13.46 -27.89
CA ALA A 46 -12.00 13.08 -29.24
C ALA A 46 -10.64 12.35 -29.31
N PRO A 47 -9.59 12.73 -28.54
CA PRO A 47 -8.33 11.99 -28.52
C PRO A 47 -8.48 10.56 -27.99
N GLU A 48 -9.28 10.36 -26.94
CA GLU A 48 -9.56 9.03 -26.38
C GLU A 48 -10.41 8.18 -27.31
N ILE A 49 -11.38 8.79 -27.99
CA ILE A 49 -12.21 8.16 -29.03
C ILE A 49 -11.29 7.67 -30.16
N ALA A 50 -10.47 8.56 -30.74
CA ALA A 50 -9.51 8.22 -31.79
C ALA A 50 -8.64 7.01 -31.40
N ARG A 51 -8.02 7.04 -30.21
CA ARG A 51 -7.21 5.92 -29.70
C ARG A 51 -8.02 4.64 -29.51
N GLY A 52 -9.22 4.73 -28.95
CA GLY A 52 -10.08 3.57 -28.69
C GLY A 52 -10.55 2.86 -29.96
N TYR A 53 -10.80 3.63 -31.01
CA TYR A 53 -11.14 3.13 -32.35
C TYR A 53 -9.91 2.84 -33.23
N LYS A 54 -8.69 3.12 -32.76
CA LYS A 54 -7.44 3.00 -33.53
C LYS A 54 -7.47 3.80 -34.84
N ILE A 55 -7.98 5.02 -34.77
CA ILE A 55 -8.03 5.97 -35.87
C ILE A 55 -7.06 7.11 -35.52
N PRO A 56 -6.16 7.54 -36.41
CA PRO A 56 -5.39 8.77 -36.23
C PRO A 56 -6.33 9.95 -35.97
N LEU A 57 -6.01 10.81 -35.00
CA LEU A 57 -6.93 11.89 -34.60
C LEU A 57 -7.31 12.81 -35.77
N GLU A 58 -6.39 13.06 -36.69
CA GLU A 58 -6.59 13.89 -37.89
C GLU A 58 -7.60 13.28 -38.88
N HIS A 59 -7.69 11.94 -38.89
CA HIS A 59 -8.59 11.19 -39.75
C HIS A 59 -9.93 10.88 -39.07
N LEU A 60 -10.05 11.12 -37.76
CA LEU A 60 -11.29 10.88 -37.03
C LEU A 60 -12.40 11.78 -37.59
N ARG A 61 -13.50 11.15 -37.98
CA ARG A 61 -14.75 11.81 -38.34
C ARG A 61 -15.85 11.31 -37.41
N TRP A 62 -16.65 12.25 -36.91
CA TRP A 62 -17.78 11.90 -36.06
C TRP A 62 -18.96 12.85 -36.26
N TYR A 63 -20.14 12.28 -36.14
CA TYR A 63 -21.42 12.98 -36.08
C TYR A 63 -22.18 12.51 -34.85
N ALA A 64 -23.05 13.35 -34.30
CA ALA A 64 -23.90 12.96 -33.17
C ALA A 64 -25.28 13.61 -33.27
N ALA A 65 -26.32 12.83 -33.03
CA ALA A 65 -27.69 13.30 -32.85
C ALA A 65 -28.02 13.28 -31.35
N PHE A 66 -28.47 14.41 -30.82
CA PHE A 66 -28.82 14.58 -29.41
C PHE A 66 -30.32 14.38 -29.19
N HIS A 67 -30.66 13.56 -28.19
CA HIS A 67 -32.03 13.21 -27.85
C HIS A 67 -32.28 13.37 -26.35
N ARG A 68 -33.43 13.96 -26.00
CA ARG A 68 -33.99 13.95 -24.65
C ARG A 68 -35.16 12.98 -24.61
N LYS A 69 -35.15 12.07 -23.66
CA LYS A 69 -36.28 11.23 -23.26
C LYS A 69 -36.60 11.51 -21.79
N GLU A 70 -37.74 11.02 -21.33
CA GLU A 70 -38.23 11.20 -19.96
C GLU A 70 -37.19 10.73 -18.92
N ASP A 71 -36.66 9.50 -19.08
CA ASP A 71 -35.73 8.92 -18.11
C ASP A 71 -34.24 9.10 -18.43
N SER A 72 -33.89 9.64 -19.61
CA SER A 72 -32.49 9.76 -20.05
C SER A 72 -32.24 10.83 -21.09
N VAL A 73 -31.00 11.33 -21.10
CA VAL A 73 -30.44 12.15 -22.17
C VAL A 73 -29.35 11.35 -22.86
N HIS A 74 -29.36 11.28 -24.18
CA HIS A 74 -28.41 10.45 -24.92
C HIS A 74 -28.06 11.05 -26.28
N ILE A 75 -26.90 10.63 -26.80
CA ILE A 75 -26.49 10.88 -28.18
C ILE A 75 -26.37 9.58 -28.95
N HIS A 76 -26.86 9.59 -30.18
CA HIS A 76 -26.53 8.60 -31.20
C HIS A 76 -25.36 9.13 -32.01
N MET A 77 -24.20 8.50 -31.90
CA MET A 77 -23.02 8.91 -32.65
C MET A 77 -22.85 8.07 -33.91
N VAL A 78 -22.14 8.63 -34.87
CA VAL A 78 -21.53 7.93 -35.99
C VAL A 78 -20.04 8.26 -35.94
N VAL A 79 -19.17 7.26 -35.93
CA VAL A 79 -17.72 7.40 -35.83
C VAL A 79 -17.08 6.57 -36.93
N PHE A 80 -16.15 7.16 -37.68
CA PHE A 80 -15.43 6.51 -38.79
C PHE A 80 -14.11 7.24 -39.06
N SER A 81 -13.23 6.64 -39.87
CA SER A 81 -12.02 7.30 -40.37
C SER A 81 -12.27 7.89 -41.75
N SER A 82 -11.61 8.99 -42.09
CA SER A 82 -11.56 9.45 -43.49
C SER A 82 -10.81 8.49 -44.41
N ASP A 83 -9.95 7.61 -43.89
CA ASP A 83 -9.34 6.50 -44.64
C ASP A 83 -10.11 5.19 -44.37
N PRO A 84 -10.74 4.55 -45.38
CA PRO A 84 -11.54 3.34 -45.18
C PRO A 84 -10.75 2.11 -44.72
N LYS A 85 -9.41 2.13 -44.80
CA LYS A 85 -8.54 1.03 -44.33
C LYS A 85 -8.20 1.13 -42.84
N GLU A 86 -8.52 2.25 -42.20
CA GLU A 86 -8.20 2.51 -40.81
C GLU A 86 -9.36 2.20 -39.86
N GLY A 87 -9.02 2.05 -38.58
CA GLY A 87 -9.99 1.83 -37.52
C GLY A 87 -10.24 0.36 -37.22
N TYR A 88 -10.18 0.02 -35.94
CA TYR A 88 -10.48 -1.31 -35.43
C TYR A 88 -10.84 -1.25 -33.95
N LEU A 89 -12.06 -1.69 -33.61
CA LEU A 89 -12.58 -1.60 -32.26
C LEU A 89 -12.39 -2.91 -31.48
N THR A 90 -11.76 -2.82 -30.31
CA THR A 90 -11.57 -3.96 -29.38
C THR A 90 -12.41 -3.79 -28.12
N LYS A 91 -12.61 -4.87 -27.35
CA LYS A 91 -13.20 -4.78 -26.01
C LYS A 91 -12.45 -3.81 -25.09
N GLN A 92 -11.12 -3.70 -25.23
CA GLN A 92 -10.31 -2.72 -24.50
C GLN A 92 -10.55 -1.30 -24.99
N GLY A 93 -10.62 -1.09 -26.31
CA GLY A 93 -10.97 0.21 -26.91
C GLY A 93 -12.34 0.71 -26.46
N ILE A 94 -13.35 -0.16 -26.42
CA ILE A 94 -14.69 0.17 -25.90
C ILE A 94 -14.60 0.62 -24.43
N ARG A 95 -13.85 -0.11 -23.59
CA ARG A 95 -13.64 0.28 -22.19
C ARG A 95 -12.94 1.64 -22.07
N GLN A 96 -11.95 1.92 -22.91
CA GLN A 96 -11.24 3.19 -22.94
C GLN A 96 -12.16 4.36 -23.31
N VAL A 97 -13.01 4.19 -24.32
CA VAL A 97 -13.97 5.24 -24.72
C VAL A 97 -15.03 5.46 -23.64
N LYS A 98 -15.59 4.38 -23.08
CA LYS A 98 -16.55 4.48 -21.96
C LYS A 98 -15.94 5.21 -20.76
N SER A 99 -14.69 4.91 -20.44
CA SER A 99 -13.94 5.58 -19.38
C SER A 99 -13.76 7.06 -19.64
N ALA A 100 -13.44 7.45 -20.88
CA ALA A 100 -13.22 8.85 -21.24
C ALA A 100 -14.48 9.69 -20.99
N PHE A 101 -15.65 9.18 -21.40
CA PHE A 101 -16.92 9.83 -21.11
C PHE A 101 -17.22 9.85 -19.61
N GLY A 102 -17.14 8.70 -18.93
CA GLY A 102 -17.45 8.59 -17.51
C GLY A 102 -16.61 9.53 -16.63
N ARG A 103 -15.31 9.66 -16.91
CA ARG A 103 -14.41 10.59 -16.20
C ARG A 103 -14.85 12.04 -16.27
N ARG A 104 -15.25 12.47 -17.47
CA ARG A 104 -15.62 13.87 -17.71
C ARG A 104 -17.01 14.15 -17.17
N ILE A 105 -17.95 13.22 -17.36
CA ILE A 105 -19.33 13.36 -16.89
C ILE A 105 -19.35 13.44 -15.36
N PHE A 106 -18.70 12.49 -14.68
CA PHE A 106 -18.76 12.34 -13.22
C PHE A 106 -17.53 12.92 -12.52
N GLN A 107 -16.85 13.91 -13.11
CA GLN A 107 -15.59 14.44 -12.59
C GLN A 107 -15.71 14.92 -11.14
N GLN A 108 -16.77 15.67 -10.83
CA GLN A 108 -16.98 16.23 -9.50
C GLN A 108 -17.36 15.16 -8.47
N ASP A 109 -18.17 14.19 -8.87
CA ASP A 109 -18.54 13.06 -8.01
C ASP A 109 -17.31 12.23 -7.66
N LEU A 110 -16.41 12.03 -8.64
CA LEU A 110 -15.13 11.36 -8.41
C LEU A 110 -14.31 12.12 -7.36
N ILE A 111 -14.16 13.45 -7.49
CA ILE A 111 -13.44 14.30 -6.53
C ILE A 111 -14.02 14.15 -5.12
N HIS A 112 -15.34 14.21 -4.97
CA HIS A 112 -15.98 14.11 -3.65
C HIS A 112 -15.78 12.72 -3.02
N VAL A 113 -15.90 11.65 -3.80
CA VAL A 113 -15.58 10.29 -3.34
C VAL A 113 -14.12 10.17 -2.91
N TYR A 114 -13.21 10.90 -3.56
CA TYR A 114 -11.81 10.95 -3.14
C TYR A 114 -11.64 11.65 -1.79
N GLU A 115 -12.20 12.85 -1.62
CA GLU A 115 -12.15 13.59 -0.35
C GLU A 115 -12.68 12.77 0.81
N GLN A 116 -13.86 12.16 0.66
CA GLN A 116 -14.46 11.30 1.68
C GLN A 116 -13.57 10.11 2.05
N LYS A 117 -12.94 9.47 1.05
CA LYS A 117 -12.04 8.33 1.29
C LYS A 117 -10.75 8.76 1.98
N THR A 118 -10.19 9.91 1.60
CA THR A 118 -9.00 10.50 2.23
C THR A 118 -9.30 10.85 3.68
N GLU A 119 -10.38 11.58 3.94
CA GLU A 119 -10.80 11.95 5.29
C GLU A 119 -11.07 10.74 6.18
N TYR A 120 -11.75 9.72 5.64
CA TYR A 120 -12.01 8.48 6.35
C TYR A 120 -10.70 7.75 6.72
N ARG A 121 -9.76 7.65 5.78
CA ARG A 121 -8.44 7.04 6.00
C ARG A 121 -7.61 7.81 7.02
N ASP A 122 -7.60 9.14 6.94
CA ASP A 122 -6.82 10.00 7.82
C ASP A 122 -7.39 9.99 9.25
N THR A 123 -8.72 9.91 9.37
CA THR A 123 -9.40 9.73 10.66
C THR A 123 -9.07 8.37 11.25
N LEU A 124 -9.16 7.31 10.45
CA LEU A 124 -8.80 5.95 10.87
C LEU A 124 -7.33 5.84 11.33
N GLY A 125 -6.41 6.54 10.66
CA GLY A 125 -5.01 6.64 11.07
C GLY A 125 -4.81 7.36 12.40
N ARG A 126 -5.46 8.52 12.60
CA ARG A 126 -5.38 9.28 13.86
C ARG A 126 -6.04 8.56 15.03
N ASP A 127 -7.16 7.90 14.79
CA ASP A 127 -7.86 7.13 15.82
C ASP A 127 -7.08 5.86 16.19
N ALA A 128 -6.43 5.22 15.22
CA ALA A 128 -5.51 4.12 15.48
C ALA A 128 -4.27 4.59 16.26
N GLU A 129 -3.69 5.75 15.94
CA GLU A 129 -2.56 6.34 16.67
C GLU A 129 -2.94 6.70 18.12
N ARG A 130 -4.10 7.32 18.32
CA ARG A 130 -4.61 7.65 19.66
C ARG A 130 -4.89 6.41 20.48
N ALA A 131 -5.60 5.44 19.89
CA ALA A 131 -5.87 4.16 20.56
C ALA A 131 -4.55 3.45 20.90
N MET A 132 -3.59 3.36 19.99
CA MET A 132 -2.29 2.74 20.25
C MET A 132 -1.53 3.43 21.39
N ALA A 133 -1.52 4.76 21.45
CA ALA A 133 -0.90 5.51 22.53
C ALA A 133 -1.57 5.23 23.90
N GLU A 134 -2.91 5.16 23.93
CA GLU A 134 -3.66 4.81 25.13
C GLU A 134 -3.38 3.37 25.59
N LEU A 135 -3.28 2.44 24.65
CA LEU A 135 -2.97 1.04 24.94
C LEU A 135 -1.54 0.88 25.47
N ILE A 136 -0.56 1.61 24.92
CA ILE A 136 0.81 1.68 25.44
C ILE A 136 0.80 2.25 26.85
N ALA A 137 0.11 3.37 27.10
CA ALA A 137 0.02 3.96 28.43
C ALA A 137 -0.60 2.99 29.46
N GLN A 138 -1.61 2.21 29.06
CA GLN A 138 -2.20 1.17 29.90
C GLN A 138 -1.27 -0.04 30.11
N MET A 139 -0.45 -0.38 29.12
CA MET A 139 0.59 -1.42 29.24
C MET A 139 1.71 -0.98 30.18
N GLU A 140 2.04 0.32 30.22
CA GLU A 140 3.05 0.90 31.10
C GLU A 140 2.54 1.13 32.54
N ALA A 141 1.27 1.46 32.70
CA ALA A 141 0.66 1.73 34.00
C ALA A 141 0.22 0.46 34.75
N GLY A 142 0.08 -0.69 34.09
CA GLY A 142 -0.43 -1.94 34.66
C GLY A 142 0.65 -2.96 35.04
N GLN A 143 0.41 -3.76 36.08
CA GLN A 143 1.14 -5.01 36.32
C GLN A 143 0.65 -6.09 35.33
N MET A 144 1.21 -6.12 34.12
CA MET A 144 0.93 -7.17 33.14
C MET A 144 1.68 -8.45 33.50
N GLN A 145 1.11 -9.29 34.37
CA GLN A 145 1.60 -10.66 34.55
C GLN A 145 0.93 -11.59 33.53
N ASN A 146 1.67 -11.94 32.48
CA ASN A 146 1.29 -13.04 31.60
C ASN A 146 2.30 -14.18 31.78
N LYS A 147 2.01 -15.05 32.77
CA LYS A 147 2.87 -16.18 33.13
C LYS A 147 3.14 -17.12 31.96
N ASN A 148 2.22 -17.23 31.00
CA ASN A 148 2.44 -18.05 29.81
C ASN A 148 3.44 -17.39 28.86
N LEU A 149 3.32 -16.08 28.59
CA LEU A 149 4.31 -15.33 27.83
C LEU A 149 5.68 -15.37 28.50
N GLU A 150 5.76 -15.13 29.80
CA GLU A 150 7.01 -15.22 30.57
C GLU A 150 7.67 -16.59 30.41
N ARG A 151 6.89 -17.68 30.52
CA ARG A 151 7.37 -19.05 30.30
C ARG A 151 7.88 -19.25 28.87
N LEU A 152 7.13 -18.83 27.86
CA LEU A 152 7.52 -18.96 26.46
C LEU A 152 8.78 -18.15 26.13
N VAL A 153 8.91 -16.97 26.73
CA VAL A 153 10.06 -16.08 26.60
C VAL A 153 11.32 -16.70 27.21
N LEU A 154 11.23 -17.28 28.41
CA LEU A 154 12.33 -18.02 29.03
C LEU A 154 12.73 -19.25 28.20
N GLU A 155 11.75 -20.02 27.73
CA GLU A 155 11.98 -21.17 26.86
C GLU A 155 12.67 -20.76 25.54
N LEU A 156 12.29 -19.61 24.97
CA LEU A 156 12.91 -19.09 23.75
C LEU A 156 14.34 -18.61 24.03
N ALA A 157 14.60 -17.97 25.16
CA ALA A 157 15.94 -17.54 25.55
C ALA A 157 16.91 -18.74 25.63
N GLU A 158 16.49 -19.82 26.28
CA GLU A 158 17.28 -21.06 26.38
C GLU A 158 17.53 -21.67 24.98
N ARG A 159 16.49 -21.79 24.14
CA ARG A 159 16.66 -22.34 22.78
C ARG A 159 17.56 -21.46 21.90
N LEU A 160 17.42 -20.14 21.98
CA LEU A 160 18.26 -19.20 21.24
C LEU A 160 19.71 -19.25 21.73
N HIS A 161 19.96 -19.52 23.01
CA HIS A 161 21.31 -19.72 23.53
C HIS A 161 21.97 -20.94 22.88
N ASN A 162 21.23 -22.05 22.77
CA ASN A 162 21.71 -23.31 22.20
C ASN A 162 21.71 -23.34 20.66
N THR A 163 21.23 -22.29 19.99
CA THR A 163 21.21 -22.21 18.53
C THR A 163 22.47 -21.54 17.99
N ASN A 164 23.21 -22.27 17.15
CA ASN A 164 24.38 -21.75 16.44
C ASN A 164 23.98 -20.94 15.20
N GLY A 165 24.75 -19.90 14.88
CA GLY A 165 24.57 -19.08 13.67
C GLY A 165 23.69 -17.84 13.85
N LYS A 166 23.14 -17.33 12.74
CA LYS A 166 22.41 -16.05 12.71
C LYS A 166 21.03 -16.18 13.36
N LYS A 167 20.80 -15.44 14.46
CA LYS A 167 19.56 -15.44 15.23
C LYS A 167 18.53 -14.47 14.64
N VAL A 168 18.06 -14.76 13.43
CA VAL A 168 16.99 -14.02 12.73
C VAL A 168 15.96 -15.04 12.29
N TYR A 169 14.66 -14.71 12.34
CA TYR A 169 13.56 -15.67 12.21
C TYR A 169 13.74 -16.63 11.03
N GLY A 170 14.10 -16.14 9.84
CA GLY A 170 14.29 -16.98 8.65
C GLY A 170 15.34 -18.09 8.78
N TYR A 171 16.37 -17.90 9.62
CA TYR A 171 17.48 -18.82 9.83
C TYR A 171 17.30 -19.75 11.04
N LEU A 172 16.26 -19.54 11.84
CA LEU A 172 16.02 -20.36 13.03
C LEU A 172 15.54 -21.78 12.66
N PRO A 173 15.88 -22.79 13.48
CA PRO A 173 15.33 -24.14 13.36
C PRO A 173 13.79 -24.14 13.44
N PRO A 174 13.09 -25.12 12.83
CA PRO A 174 11.63 -25.17 12.82
C PRO A 174 10.98 -25.10 14.21
N ALA A 175 11.54 -25.81 15.19
CA ALA A 175 11.04 -25.80 16.56
C ALA A 175 11.17 -24.42 17.23
N THR A 176 12.25 -23.68 16.95
CA THR A 176 12.46 -22.33 17.48
C THR A 176 11.57 -21.32 16.78
N LYS A 177 11.34 -21.45 15.47
CA LYS A 177 10.36 -20.63 14.73
C LYS A 177 8.95 -20.78 15.28
N ALA A 178 8.51 -22.02 15.50
CA ALA A 178 7.20 -22.30 16.08
C ALA A 178 7.02 -21.65 17.47
N LEU A 179 8.09 -21.60 18.27
CA LEU A 179 8.06 -20.93 19.57
C LEU A 179 7.96 -19.40 19.44
N VAL A 180 8.67 -18.80 18.48
CA VAL A 180 8.51 -17.37 18.17
C VAL A 180 7.08 -17.08 17.70
N ASP A 181 6.53 -17.90 16.79
CA ASP A 181 5.16 -17.74 16.30
C ASP A 181 4.14 -17.88 17.43
N ALA A 182 4.35 -18.82 18.36
CA ALA A 182 3.52 -18.98 19.54
C ALA A 182 3.56 -17.76 20.48
N ILE A 183 4.72 -17.11 20.66
CA ILE A 183 4.82 -15.85 21.41
C ILE A 183 4.03 -14.74 20.71
N VAL A 184 4.15 -14.62 19.38
CA VAL A 184 3.40 -13.62 18.62
C VAL A 184 1.89 -13.86 18.69
N ASP A 185 1.46 -15.12 18.58
CA ASP A 185 0.04 -15.48 18.70
C ASP A 185 -0.48 -15.27 20.13
N GLU A 186 0.35 -15.47 21.15
CA GLU A 186 -0.01 -15.19 22.54
C GLU A 186 -0.10 -13.68 22.81
N LEU A 187 0.80 -12.87 22.26
CA LEU A 187 0.69 -11.41 22.26
C LEU A 187 -0.61 -10.95 21.59
N ALA A 188 -1.00 -11.62 20.49
CA ALA A 188 -2.23 -11.29 19.75
C ALA A 188 -3.53 -11.60 20.49
N LYS A 189 -3.49 -12.34 21.62
CA LYS A 189 -4.65 -12.59 22.48
C LYS A 189 -4.97 -11.42 23.41
N ASP A 190 -4.01 -10.54 23.66
CA ASP A 190 -4.27 -9.31 24.43
C ASP A 190 -5.29 -8.45 23.68
N GLU A 191 -6.33 -7.99 24.37
CA GLU A 191 -7.47 -7.29 23.76
C GLU A 191 -7.02 -6.07 22.94
N ARG A 192 -5.96 -5.41 23.39
CA ARG A 192 -5.42 -4.19 22.81
C ARG A 192 -4.69 -4.50 21.50
N VAL A 193 -3.90 -5.57 21.50
CA VAL A 193 -3.23 -6.07 20.30
C VAL A 193 -4.25 -6.62 19.29
N ALA A 194 -5.26 -7.34 19.76
CA ALA A 194 -6.35 -7.86 18.93
C ALA A 194 -7.13 -6.72 18.26
N ALA A 195 -7.47 -5.66 19.00
CA ALA A 195 -8.13 -4.47 18.48
C ALA A 195 -7.28 -3.76 17.42
N ALA A 196 -5.99 -3.52 17.69
CA ALA A 196 -5.07 -2.89 16.74
C ALA A 196 -4.94 -3.72 15.44
N TYR A 197 -4.83 -5.04 15.56
CA TYR A 197 -4.78 -5.92 14.40
C TYR A 197 -6.11 -5.97 13.62
N GLY A 198 -7.24 -5.87 14.33
CA GLY A 198 -8.57 -5.75 13.73
C GLY A 198 -8.70 -4.50 12.87
N LEU A 199 -8.30 -3.33 13.41
CA LEU A 199 -8.29 -2.05 12.69
C LEU A 199 -7.39 -2.11 11.45
N TRP A 200 -6.18 -2.66 11.60
CA TRP A 200 -5.27 -2.83 10.47
C TRP A 200 -5.87 -3.70 9.36
N ASN A 201 -6.55 -4.79 9.71
CA ASN A 201 -7.25 -5.61 8.73
C ASN A 201 -8.39 -4.85 8.06
N GLN A 202 -9.17 -4.07 8.81
CA GLN A 202 -10.24 -3.24 8.24
C GLN A 202 -9.68 -2.26 7.20
N MET A 203 -8.60 -1.54 7.52
CA MET A 203 -7.90 -0.66 6.58
C MET A 203 -7.46 -1.43 5.32
N ARG A 204 -6.84 -2.60 5.49
CA ARG A 204 -6.40 -3.45 4.38
C ARG A 204 -7.57 -3.88 3.49
N GLU A 205 -8.69 -4.25 4.10
CA GLU A 205 -9.90 -4.70 3.40
C GLU A 205 -10.55 -3.57 2.62
N GLU A 206 -10.63 -2.37 3.17
CA GLU A 206 -11.19 -1.21 2.50
C GLU A 206 -10.35 -0.81 1.29
N VAL A 207 -9.02 -0.77 1.46
CA VAL A 207 -8.09 -0.58 0.33
C VAL A 207 -8.38 -1.66 -0.73
N CYS A 208 -8.55 -2.93 -0.35
CA CYS A 208 -8.94 -3.96 -1.30
C CYS A 208 -10.31 -3.75 -1.96
N ARG A 209 -11.34 -3.36 -1.20
CA ARG A 209 -12.70 -3.13 -1.71
C ARG A 209 -12.73 -2.01 -2.75
N THR A 210 -11.83 -1.03 -2.65
CA THR A 210 -11.70 -0.01 -3.71
C THR A 210 -11.18 -0.54 -5.04
N TYR A 211 -10.57 -1.74 -5.08
CA TYR A 211 -9.90 -2.29 -6.26
C TYR A 211 -10.37 -3.70 -6.68
N SER A 212 -11.02 -4.45 -5.80
CA SER A 212 -11.36 -5.86 -5.94
C SER A 212 -12.60 -6.20 -5.12
N GLU A 213 -13.52 -6.98 -5.69
CA GLU A 213 -14.67 -7.54 -4.96
C GLU A 213 -14.22 -8.64 -3.97
N GLN A 214 -13.05 -9.24 -4.20
CA GLN A 214 -12.46 -10.23 -3.31
C GLN A 214 -11.68 -9.53 -2.19
N VAL A 215 -12.17 -9.71 -0.97
CA VAL A 215 -11.53 -9.26 0.27
C VAL A 215 -10.50 -10.30 0.73
N PRO A 216 -9.26 -9.92 1.08
CA PRO A 216 -8.25 -10.88 1.53
C PRO A 216 -8.65 -11.58 2.83
N GLU A 217 -8.30 -12.86 2.95
CA GLU A 217 -8.48 -13.62 4.19
C GLU A 217 -7.70 -12.99 5.35
N ARG A 218 -8.33 -12.89 6.52
CA ARG A 218 -7.66 -12.49 7.76
C ARG A 218 -6.84 -13.67 8.29
N LEU A 219 -5.52 -13.53 8.28
CA LEU A 219 -4.61 -14.53 8.82
C LEU A 219 -4.30 -14.22 10.29
N PRO A 220 -3.76 -15.18 11.07
CA PRO A 220 -3.13 -14.87 12.35
C PRO A 220 -1.95 -13.90 12.20
N LEU A 221 -1.69 -13.09 13.23
CA LEU A 221 -0.62 -12.07 13.21
C LEU A 221 0.76 -12.68 12.91
N SER A 222 1.09 -13.83 13.50
CA SER A 222 2.35 -14.56 13.25
C SER A 222 2.56 -14.95 11.78
N ARG A 223 1.47 -15.23 11.07
CA ARG A 223 1.46 -15.64 9.65
C ARG A 223 1.40 -14.46 8.70
N GLN A 224 1.12 -13.27 9.21
CA GLN A 224 0.97 -12.09 8.39
C GLN A 224 2.35 -11.57 7.94
N LYS A 225 2.58 -11.54 6.63
CA LYS A 225 3.89 -11.20 6.04
C LYS A 225 4.28 -9.74 6.29
N GLU A 226 3.29 -8.84 6.37
CA GLU A 226 3.44 -7.42 6.68
C GLU A 226 3.98 -7.23 8.12
N PHE A 227 3.70 -8.17 9.01
CA PHE A 227 4.20 -8.20 10.39
C PHE A 227 5.42 -9.12 10.58
N LYS A 228 6.23 -9.35 9.52
CA LYS A 228 7.52 -10.07 9.67
C LYS A 228 8.46 -9.40 10.68
N SER A 229 8.35 -8.08 10.86
CA SER A 229 9.11 -7.30 11.83
C SER A 229 8.81 -7.73 13.27
N VAL A 230 7.55 -8.12 13.57
CA VAL A 230 7.14 -8.59 14.91
C VAL A 230 7.92 -9.83 15.33
N ARG A 231 8.05 -10.82 14.45
CA ARG A 231 8.82 -12.05 14.74
C ARG A 231 10.28 -11.77 15.04
N ASN A 232 10.90 -10.85 14.29
CA ASN A 232 12.29 -10.46 14.55
C ASN A 232 12.45 -9.53 15.75
N MET A 233 11.42 -8.75 16.08
CA MET A 233 11.35 -7.97 17.31
C MET A 233 11.37 -8.90 18.53
N VAL A 234 10.50 -9.93 18.56
CA VAL A 234 10.49 -10.94 19.65
C VAL A 234 11.88 -11.53 19.87
N ILE A 235 12.57 -11.93 18.80
CA ILE A 235 13.92 -12.51 18.91
C ILE A 235 14.91 -11.50 19.50
N ARG A 236 14.86 -10.22 19.08
CA ARG A 236 15.77 -9.19 19.59
C ARG A 236 15.58 -8.95 21.08
N GLU A 237 14.34 -8.73 21.53
CA GLU A 237 14.06 -8.47 22.95
C GLU A 237 14.46 -9.68 23.83
N VAL A 238 14.27 -10.90 23.34
CA VAL A 238 14.66 -12.12 24.06
C VAL A 238 16.18 -12.33 24.12
N LEU A 239 16.94 -11.79 23.16
CA LEU A 239 18.41 -11.82 23.22
C LEU A 239 18.99 -10.79 24.20
N GLU A 240 18.23 -9.77 24.54
CA GLU A 240 18.61 -8.74 25.52
C GLU A 240 18.32 -9.18 26.97
N LEU A 241 17.53 -10.24 27.15
CA LEU A 241 17.02 -10.81 28.40
C LEU A 241 18.07 -11.40 29.38
N GLY A 242 19.36 -11.16 29.11
CA GLY A 242 20.48 -11.61 29.93
C GLY A 242 21.77 -10.84 29.67
N GLN A 243 21.65 -9.60 29.18
CA GLN A 243 22.73 -8.61 29.14
C GLN A 243 22.51 -7.66 30.32
N ASP A 244 23.49 -7.55 31.23
CA ASP A 244 23.43 -6.53 32.28
C ASP A 244 23.32 -5.14 31.63
N GLU A 245 22.32 -4.36 31.99
CA GLU A 245 22.29 -2.94 31.65
C GLU A 245 23.53 -2.28 32.26
N THR A 246 24.45 -1.80 31.41
CA THR A 246 25.31 -0.70 31.82
C THR A 246 24.44 0.56 31.88
N PRO A 247 24.19 1.16 33.06
CA PRO A 247 23.47 2.41 33.12
C PRO A 247 24.41 3.51 32.60
N GLY A 248 24.08 4.07 31.45
CA GLY A 248 24.90 5.10 30.82
C GLY A 248 24.58 5.32 29.36
N ARG A 249 23.34 5.67 29.05
CA ARG A 249 23.01 6.30 27.77
C ARG A 249 22.29 7.63 28.01
N ASP A 250 23.02 8.53 28.66
CA ASP A 250 22.75 9.96 28.54
C ASP A 250 23.63 10.53 27.42
N MET A 251 22.93 11.14 26.45
CA MET A 251 23.29 12.40 25.80
C MET A 251 24.66 12.47 25.09
N VAL A 252 24.67 12.28 23.76
CA VAL A 252 25.22 13.28 22.82
C VAL A 252 24.47 13.20 21.48
N GLU A 253 23.55 14.13 21.25
CA GLU A 253 23.29 14.67 19.91
C GLU A 253 24.42 15.65 19.54
N HIS A 254 24.98 15.56 18.33
CA HIS A 254 25.06 16.69 17.37
C HIS A 254 25.83 16.35 16.07
N ILE A 255 25.07 16.20 14.98
CA ILE A 255 25.13 16.79 13.63
C ILE A 255 26.48 17.32 13.05
N SER A 256 26.70 16.97 11.76
CA SER A 256 27.32 17.72 10.61
C SER A 256 28.62 17.08 10.07
N ALA A 257 28.73 16.50 8.85
CA ALA A 257 28.52 16.97 7.46
C ALA A 257 29.74 17.67 6.82
N ALA A 258 30.40 16.99 5.85
CA ALA A 258 31.12 17.46 4.64
C ALA A 258 31.95 16.27 4.06
N GLN A 259 31.55 15.67 2.92
CA GLN A 259 32.00 15.90 1.52
C GLN A 259 33.51 15.73 1.27
N ASP A 260 33.91 14.64 0.57
CA ASP A 260 34.40 14.59 -0.84
C ASP A 260 35.95 14.48 -0.83
N THR A 261 36.73 13.69 -1.60
CA THR A 261 36.65 13.10 -2.96
C THR A 261 37.66 11.93 -3.14
N SER A 262 37.41 11.10 -4.16
CA SER A 262 38.37 10.45 -5.10
C SER A 262 39.06 9.10 -4.76
N SER A 263 39.14 8.27 -5.81
CA SER A 263 39.41 6.82 -5.84
C SER A 263 40.88 6.49 -6.27
N PRO A 264 41.24 5.23 -6.65
CA PRO A 264 42.28 4.38 -6.03
C PRO A 264 43.55 4.27 -6.94
N PRO A 265 44.58 3.38 -6.77
CA PRO A 265 44.45 1.91 -6.78
C PRO A 265 45.54 1.10 -6.00
N PHE A 266 45.41 -0.22 -6.12
CA PHE A 266 46.47 -1.23 -6.22
C PHE A 266 46.80 -2.13 -5.02
N CYS A 267 46.94 -3.40 -5.39
CA CYS A 267 47.12 -4.59 -4.60
C CYS A 267 48.60 -4.98 -4.65
N THR A 268 49.31 -5.11 -3.51
CA THR A 268 50.44 -6.05 -3.37
C THR A 268 50.80 -6.25 -1.88
N GLN A 269 50.89 -7.51 -1.47
CA GLN A 269 51.57 -8.01 -0.25
C GLN A 269 53.11 -7.94 -0.48
N PRO A 270 54.01 -7.93 0.53
CA PRO A 270 54.21 -9.07 1.44
C PRO A 270 54.65 -8.75 2.89
N GLU A 271 54.64 -9.82 3.68
CA GLU A 271 54.96 -9.93 5.10
C GLU A 271 56.33 -9.36 5.53
N THR A 272 56.41 -8.82 6.75
CA THR A 272 57.51 -9.15 7.66
C THR A 272 57.15 -8.84 9.12
N HIS A 273 57.51 -9.80 9.96
CA HIS A 273 57.30 -9.92 11.38
C HIS A 273 58.08 -8.87 12.17
N SER A 274 57.46 -8.16 13.12
CA SER A 274 58.18 -7.63 14.29
C SER A 274 57.27 -7.45 15.51
N GLN A 275 57.87 -7.76 16.65
CA GLN A 275 57.27 -8.19 17.91
C GLN A 275 56.60 -7.06 18.72
N GLN A 276 55.65 -7.48 19.56
CA GLN A 276 54.83 -6.68 20.51
C GLN A 276 55.63 -5.72 21.42
N PRO A 277 54.93 -4.75 22.04
CA PRO A 277 54.62 -4.97 23.46
C PRO A 277 53.13 -4.81 23.82
N LYS A 278 52.71 -5.73 24.71
CA LYS A 278 51.50 -5.79 25.53
C LYS A 278 50.81 -4.46 25.86
N ALA A 279 49.52 -4.38 25.50
CA ALA A 279 48.47 -3.87 26.37
C ALA A 279 47.16 -4.60 26.01
N SER A 280 46.69 -5.47 26.90
CA SER A 280 45.40 -6.12 26.76
C SER A 280 44.32 -5.19 27.35
N PRO A 281 43.39 -4.62 26.58
CA PRO A 281 42.11 -4.28 27.15
C PRO A 281 41.37 -5.62 27.31
N HIS A 282 41.17 -6.06 28.56
CA HIS A 282 40.23 -7.12 28.88
C HIS A 282 38.86 -6.74 28.30
N ARG A 283 38.55 -7.21 27.09
CA ARG A 283 37.16 -7.37 26.63
C ARG A 283 36.57 -8.47 27.49
N GLN A 284 35.97 -8.07 28.61
CA GLN A 284 35.12 -8.96 29.37
C GLN A 284 34.00 -9.40 28.43
N ALA A 285 33.98 -10.68 28.07
CA ALA A 285 32.82 -11.28 27.43
C ALA A 285 31.61 -11.03 28.34
N PRO A 286 30.44 -10.64 27.81
CA PRO A 286 29.25 -10.47 28.63
C PRO A 286 29.04 -11.75 29.45
N ARG A 287 29.07 -11.63 30.78
CA ARG A 287 28.72 -12.73 31.66
C ARG A 287 27.21 -12.92 31.56
N HIS A 288 26.77 -13.82 30.70
CA HIS A 288 25.37 -14.16 30.59
C HIS A 288 24.91 -14.89 31.85
N ARG A 289 24.03 -14.25 32.61
CA ARG A 289 23.32 -14.84 33.75
C ARG A 289 22.11 -15.62 33.25
N ALA A 290 21.73 -16.70 33.94
CA ALA A 290 20.45 -17.37 33.70
C ALA A 290 19.30 -16.35 33.89
N ALA A 291 18.48 -16.19 32.86
CA ALA A 291 17.37 -15.24 32.85
C ALA A 291 16.41 -15.52 34.01
N SER A 292 16.09 -14.49 34.81
CA SER A 292 15.16 -14.63 35.92
C SER A 292 13.71 -14.37 35.48
N HIS A 293 12.74 -14.76 36.31
CA HIS A 293 11.33 -14.40 36.09
C HIS A 293 11.09 -12.88 36.01
N VAL A 294 11.90 -12.08 36.72
CA VAL A 294 11.82 -10.61 36.67
C VAL A 294 12.26 -10.10 35.30
N ASP A 295 13.31 -10.70 34.72
CA ASP A 295 13.79 -10.33 33.39
C ASP A 295 12.78 -10.75 32.30
N ALA A 296 12.12 -11.89 32.49
CA ALA A 296 11.05 -12.34 31.60
C ALA A 296 9.86 -11.37 31.61
N ALA A 297 9.42 -10.93 32.80
CA ALA A 297 8.36 -9.94 32.92
C ALA A 297 8.73 -8.60 32.26
N ARG A 298 9.97 -8.12 32.44
CA ARG A 298 10.47 -6.91 31.78
C ARG A 298 10.46 -7.05 30.25
N CYS A 299 10.92 -8.19 29.73
CA CYS A 299 10.89 -8.44 28.29
C CYS A 299 9.46 -8.44 27.76
N VAL A 300 8.51 -9.07 28.45
CA VAL A 300 7.10 -9.09 28.02
C VAL A 300 6.54 -7.67 27.91
N LEU A 301 6.82 -6.79 28.87
CA LEU A 301 6.45 -5.36 28.79
C LEU A 301 7.06 -4.69 27.55
N GLN A 302 8.32 -4.98 27.25
CA GLN A 302 9.01 -4.41 26.09
C GLN A 302 8.45 -4.94 24.75
N LEU A 303 8.04 -6.21 24.69
CA LEU A 303 7.34 -6.78 23.53
C LEU A 303 6.07 -5.99 23.24
N PHE A 304 5.26 -5.71 24.26
CA PHE A 304 4.02 -4.95 24.15
C PHE A 304 4.25 -3.50 23.70
N ARG A 305 5.25 -2.80 24.24
CA ARG A 305 5.65 -1.45 23.78
C ARG A 305 6.05 -1.44 22.30
N ASN A 306 6.89 -2.38 21.90
CA ASN A 306 7.37 -2.47 20.52
C ASN A 306 6.25 -2.84 19.53
N MET A 307 5.24 -3.60 19.97
CA MET A 307 4.07 -3.91 19.15
C MET A 307 3.33 -2.65 18.73
N GLY A 308 3.12 -1.71 19.66
CA GLY A 308 2.48 -0.43 19.35
C GLY A 308 3.21 0.36 18.25
N ARG A 309 4.54 0.43 18.34
CA ARG A 309 5.37 1.07 17.30
C ARG A 309 5.25 0.37 15.93
N ILE A 310 5.27 -0.96 15.90
CA ILE A 310 5.15 -1.70 14.63
C ILE A 310 3.78 -1.49 13.99
N PHE A 311 2.69 -1.47 14.76
CA PHE A 311 1.38 -1.17 14.21
C PHE A 311 1.30 0.25 13.66
N GLN A 312 1.89 1.24 14.32
CA GLN A 312 2.00 2.61 13.81
C GLN A 312 2.68 2.63 12.44
N GLU A 313 3.86 2.00 12.32
CA GLU A 313 4.59 1.89 11.06
C GLU A 313 3.75 1.19 9.95
N GLN A 314 3.05 0.11 10.30
CA GLN A 314 2.23 -0.68 9.35
C GLN A 314 0.87 -0.06 9.00
N SER A 315 0.39 0.92 9.77
CA SER A 315 -0.91 1.58 9.56
C SER A 315 -0.87 2.73 8.56
N THR A 316 0.33 3.19 8.17
CA THR A 316 0.48 4.23 7.15
C THR A 316 -0.09 3.78 5.80
N ALA A 317 -0.81 4.68 5.13
CA ALA A 317 -1.52 4.39 3.87
C ALA A 317 -0.59 3.76 2.81
N ASP A 318 0.62 4.30 2.68
CA ASP A 318 1.64 3.82 1.75
C ASP A 318 2.11 2.40 2.09
N THR A 319 2.26 2.09 3.38
CA THR A 319 2.69 0.76 3.83
C THR A 319 1.59 -0.28 3.62
N ILE A 320 0.33 0.06 3.85
CA ILE A 320 -0.81 -0.82 3.56
C ILE A 320 -0.89 -1.10 2.05
N GLN A 321 -0.74 -0.07 1.21
CA GLN A 321 -0.72 -0.24 -0.24
C GLN A 321 0.48 -1.06 -0.74
N ALA A 322 1.66 -0.89 -0.13
CA ALA A 322 2.85 -1.68 -0.45
C ALA A 322 2.75 -3.14 0.03
N GLY A 323 2.13 -3.38 1.19
CA GLY A 323 1.94 -4.69 1.82
C GLY A 323 1.00 -5.62 1.04
N LEU A 324 -0.02 -5.03 0.39
CA LEU A 324 -0.83 -5.67 -0.64
C LEU A 324 0.06 -6.05 -1.84
N HIS A 325 0.76 -7.20 -1.78
CA HIS A 325 1.48 -7.81 -2.90
C HIS A 325 0.51 -8.15 -4.04
N ILE A 326 0.12 -7.13 -4.77
CA ILE A 326 -0.50 -7.25 -6.07
C ILE A 326 0.68 -7.40 -7.03
N ASP A 327 0.84 -8.57 -7.65
CA ASP A 327 1.79 -8.84 -8.75
C ASP A 327 1.81 -7.64 -9.70
N LYS A 328 2.99 -7.18 -10.15
CA LYS A 328 3.15 -6.07 -11.11
C LYS A 328 2.15 -6.16 -12.26
N LYS A 329 1.85 -7.37 -12.75
CA LYS A 329 0.86 -7.61 -13.81
C LYS A 329 -0.58 -7.33 -13.34
N ARG A 330 -0.97 -7.81 -12.15
CA ARG A 330 -2.27 -7.53 -11.53
C ARG A 330 -2.38 -6.05 -11.15
N ARG A 331 -1.29 -5.41 -10.74
CA ARG A 331 -1.19 -3.99 -10.39
C ARG A 331 -1.38 -3.12 -11.61
N ARG A 332 -0.79 -3.51 -12.75
CA ARG A 332 -1.02 -2.89 -14.05
C ARG A 332 -2.46 -3.06 -14.54
N MET A 333 -3.02 -4.28 -14.49
CA MET A 333 -4.43 -4.50 -14.85
C MET A 333 -5.40 -3.72 -13.95
N LEU A 334 -5.09 -3.62 -12.65
CA LEU A 334 -5.88 -2.83 -11.71
C LEU A 334 -5.68 -1.32 -11.93
N ARG A 335 -4.49 -0.85 -12.31
CA ARG A 335 -4.24 0.54 -12.74
C ARG A 335 -4.99 0.87 -14.03
N GLU A 336 -5.05 -0.06 -14.97
CA GLU A 336 -5.82 0.06 -16.21
C GLU A 336 -7.34 0.02 -15.95
N LYS A 337 -7.83 -0.84 -15.03
CA LYS A 337 -9.22 -0.85 -14.58
C LYS A 337 -9.56 0.43 -13.79
N ARG A 338 -8.62 0.92 -12.97
CA ARG A 338 -8.70 2.21 -12.27
C ARG A 338 -8.84 3.34 -13.27
N MET A 339 -7.98 3.36 -14.28
CA MET A 339 -8.11 4.32 -15.36
C MET A 339 -9.45 4.19 -16.07
N ALA A 340 -9.90 2.96 -16.34
CA ALA A 340 -11.19 2.71 -16.98
C ALA A 340 -12.41 3.19 -16.15
N LEU A 341 -12.32 3.16 -14.82
CA LEU A 341 -13.35 3.63 -13.89
C LEU A 341 -13.24 5.12 -13.55
N GLY A 342 -12.12 5.74 -13.90
CA GLY A 342 -11.97 7.18 -13.90
C GLY A 342 -10.77 7.74 -13.15
N HIS A 343 -10.00 6.89 -12.47
CA HIS A 343 -8.87 7.27 -11.63
C HIS A 343 -7.62 7.67 -12.46
N LYS A 344 -6.82 8.65 -12.01
CA LYS A 344 -5.60 9.09 -12.73
C LYS A 344 -4.52 8.01 -12.78
N ALA A 345 -3.63 8.11 -13.77
CA ALA A 345 -2.52 7.18 -13.94
C ALA A 345 -1.54 7.30 -12.77
N ASP A 346 -1.05 8.50 -12.47
CA ASP A 346 -0.09 8.81 -11.40
C ASP A 346 -0.78 9.49 -10.19
N ASP A 347 -1.88 8.95 -9.68
CA ASP A 347 -2.34 9.27 -8.31
C ASP A 347 -1.32 8.68 -7.32
N HIS A 348 -0.15 9.33 -7.22
CA HIS A 348 0.65 9.34 -6.01
C HIS A 348 0.16 10.56 -5.24
N GLU A 349 -0.37 10.36 -4.04
CA GLU A 349 -0.60 11.48 -3.14
C GLU A 349 0.76 12.09 -2.82
N ASP A 350 1.09 13.19 -3.48
CA ASP A 350 2.18 14.06 -3.05
C ASP A 350 1.81 14.57 -1.65
N LEU A 351 2.32 13.89 -0.63
CA LEU A 351 2.40 14.40 0.74
C LEU A 351 3.30 15.64 0.71
N ARG A 352 2.73 16.79 0.33
CA ARG A 352 3.30 18.08 0.67
C ARG A 352 3.22 18.23 2.19
N MET A 353 4.30 17.82 2.84
CA MET A 353 4.62 18.26 4.19
C MET A 353 4.68 19.79 4.18
N ASN A 354 3.89 20.42 5.04
CA ASN A 354 4.22 21.74 5.59
C ASN A 354 5.04 21.54 6.85
#